data_AF-A0A2S9JP13-F1
#
_entry.id   AF-A0A2S9JP13-F1
#
_cell.length_a   1.000
_cell.length_b   1.000
_cell.length_c   1.000
_cell.angle_alpha   90.00
_cell.angle_beta   90.00
_cell.angle_gamma   90.00
#
_symmetry.space_group_name_H-M   'P 1'
#
loop_
_entity.id
_entity.type
_entity.pdbx_description
1 polymer ?
#
loop_
_entity_poly.entity_id
_entity_poly.type
_entity_poly.pdbx_seq_one_letter_code
_entity_poly.pdbx_strand_id
1 'polypeptide(L)'
;MDIVRYWKQRTKSLQKSSAKKVLIFSLLLVGLVSCEHQVKPKAGTPVAERIEPDTIIKPDSIGVETVNGTDTNIFRIEIERINKEQFDSAKQQEKVSSPVEKITDLGVVQKQLAGIVEFKKIDDNNLGITQIHFRNGISMANSDLLSECGFVAYFPTEDILLLEGGHTIDVSFDLSTGQGTYDAGNPELMTTSPAGKYRLNKVFEGQECFYHFIQEKKNGKFQKVAGLNEIFEKKTNKWLCVIKGEFWTDDHTLYFGLVTQYNEAGNKYDYYRIKITGED
;
A
#
# COMPACT_ATOMS: atom_id res chain seq x y z
N MET A 1 16.21 -24.39 -2.60
CA MET A 1 15.29 -25.43 -3.10
C MET A 1 13.89 -25.06 -2.64
N ASP A 2 12.88 -24.72 -3.43
CA ASP A 2 12.70 -24.58 -4.87
C ASP A 2 11.54 -23.58 -5.10
N ILE A 3 11.83 -22.27 -5.22
CA ILE A 3 10.84 -21.25 -5.60
C ILE A 3 10.51 -21.32 -7.11
N VAL A 4 11.35 -22.03 -7.88
CA VAL A 4 11.19 -22.23 -9.33
C VAL A 4 10.01 -23.14 -9.70
N ARG A 5 9.47 -23.93 -8.77
CA ARG A 5 8.36 -24.85 -9.07
C ARG A 5 6.98 -24.19 -9.11
N TYR A 6 6.76 -23.09 -8.40
CA TYR A 6 5.42 -22.48 -8.31
C TYR A 6 5.02 -21.76 -9.61
N TRP A 7 5.98 -21.20 -10.35
CA TRP A 7 5.70 -20.45 -11.58
C TRP A 7 5.51 -21.33 -12.83
N LYS A 8 5.93 -22.60 -12.80
CA LYS A 8 5.90 -23.48 -13.98
C LYS A 8 4.53 -24.11 -14.28
N GLN A 9 3.57 -24.00 -13.37
CA GLN A 9 2.23 -24.58 -13.55
C GLN A 9 1.20 -23.60 -14.14
N ARG A 10 1.46 -22.28 -14.13
CA ARG A 10 0.47 -21.28 -14.57
C ARG A 10 0.56 -20.89 -16.05
N THR A 11 1.64 -21.24 -16.74
CA THR A 11 1.86 -20.88 -18.16
C THR A 11 1.25 -21.83 -19.19
N LYS A 12 0.56 -22.90 -18.77
CA LYS A 12 -0.06 -23.86 -19.70
C LYS A 12 -1.54 -23.61 -20.04
N SER A 13 -2.21 -22.60 -19.46
CA SER A 13 -3.66 -22.42 -19.67
C SER A 13 -4.07 -21.27 -20.60
N LEU A 14 -3.14 -20.56 -21.24
CA LEU A 14 -3.48 -19.42 -22.11
C LEU A 14 -2.84 -19.55 -23.49
N GLN A 15 -3.17 -20.62 -24.20
CA GLN A 15 -2.92 -20.69 -25.64
C GLN A 15 -3.95 -21.58 -26.33
N LYS A 16 -5.16 -21.05 -26.52
CA LYS A 16 -6.12 -21.49 -27.55
C LYS A 16 -7.34 -20.56 -27.59
N SER A 17 -7.33 -19.60 -28.52
CA SER A 17 -8.51 -19.24 -29.31
C SER A 17 -8.09 -18.25 -30.40
N SER A 18 -8.16 -18.71 -31.65
CA SER A 18 -7.94 -17.92 -32.86
C SER A 18 -9.29 -17.67 -33.54
N ALA A 19 -9.32 -16.56 -34.28
CA ALA A 19 -10.27 -16.18 -35.31
C ALA A 19 -11.58 -15.50 -34.86
N LYS A 20 -11.63 -14.17 -35.04
CA LYS A 20 -12.82 -13.49 -35.60
C LYS A 20 -12.37 -12.39 -36.57
N LYS A 21 -12.63 -12.62 -37.87
CA LYS A 21 -12.86 -11.55 -38.85
C LYS A 21 -14.37 -11.32 -38.87
N VAL A 22 -14.83 -10.13 -38.50
CA VAL A 22 -16.15 -9.62 -38.86
C VAL A 22 -16.00 -8.15 -39.18
N LEU A 23 -16.12 -7.84 -40.48
CA LEU A 23 -16.49 -6.53 -41.00
C LEU A 23 -17.94 -6.25 -40.55
N ILE A 24 -18.29 -5.01 -40.17
CA ILE A 24 -19.60 -4.40 -40.49
C ILE A 24 -19.56 -2.87 -40.27
N PHE A 25 -19.84 -2.19 -41.39
CA PHE A 25 -20.48 -0.90 -41.65
C PHE A 25 -20.77 0.10 -40.52
N SER A 26 -20.26 1.31 -40.74
CA SER A 26 -20.78 2.58 -40.23
C SER A 26 -22.16 2.91 -40.83
N LEU A 27 -23.12 3.30 -40.00
CA LEU A 27 -24.28 4.08 -40.41
C LEU A 27 -24.76 4.98 -39.27
N LEU A 28 -24.61 6.28 -39.50
CA LEU A 28 -25.23 7.38 -38.76
C LEU A 28 -26.75 7.28 -38.85
N LEU A 29 -27.44 7.44 -37.73
CA LEU A 29 -28.82 7.93 -37.69
C LEU A 29 -29.03 8.79 -36.45
N VAL A 30 -29.20 10.08 -36.73
CA VAL A 30 -29.69 11.12 -35.82
C VAL A 30 -31.16 10.84 -35.55
N GLY A 31 -31.56 10.85 -34.28
CA GLY A 31 -32.95 10.70 -33.86
C GLY A 31 -33.15 11.31 -32.47
N LEU A 32 -33.52 12.59 -32.45
CA LEU A 32 -34.03 13.28 -31.27
C LEU A 32 -35.36 12.65 -30.86
N VAL A 33 -35.47 12.17 -29.63
CA VAL A 33 -36.77 11.99 -28.96
C VAL A 33 -36.68 12.62 -27.58
N SER A 34 -37.26 13.81 -27.50
CA SER A 34 -37.64 14.49 -26.27
C SER A 34 -38.86 13.76 -25.68
N CYS A 35 -38.76 13.33 -24.43
CA CYS A 35 -39.93 13.09 -23.60
C CYS A 35 -39.75 13.82 -22.27
N GLU A 36 -40.32 15.02 -22.21
CA GLU A 36 -40.83 15.62 -20.98
C GLU A 36 -41.72 14.61 -20.26
N HIS A 37 -41.39 14.31 -19.00
CA HIS A 37 -42.37 13.82 -18.03
C HIS A 37 -42.34 14.76 -16.83
N GLN A 38 -43.35 15.63 -16.78
CA GLN A 38 -43.67 16.39 -15.59
C GLN A 38 -44.31 15.45 -14.56
N VAL A 39 -43.63 15.23 -13.44
CA VAL A 39 -44.22 14.66 -12.24
C VAL A 39 -44.38 15.76 -11.20
N LYS A 40 -45.64 16.05 -10.85
CA LYS A 40 -46.04 17.02 -9.83
C LYS A 40 -45.47 16.65 -8.45
N PRO A 41 -45.03 17.62 -7.63
CA PRO A 41 -44.62 17.35 -6.26
C PRO A 41 -45.86 17.15 -5.37
N LYS A 42 -45.94 15.99 -4.70
CA LYS A 42 -46.84 15.78 -3.56
C LYS A 42 -46.14 16.24 -2.29
N ALA A 43 -46.72 17.23 -1.64
CA ALA A 43 -46.39 17.61 -0.27
C ALA A 43 -46.74 16.45 0.67
N GLY A 44 -45.73 15.95 1.38
CA GLY A 44 -45.86 15.00 2.49
C GLY A 44 -45.08 15.54 3.68
N THR A 45 -45.79 15.70 4.80
CA THR A 45 -45.32 16.14 6.12
C THR A 45 -44.10 15.33 6.60
N PRO A 46 -43.12 15.92 7.31
CA PRO A 46 -41.95 15.18 7.78
C PRO A 46 -42.35 14.23 8.90
N VAL A 47 -42.08 12.94 8.69
CA VAL A 47 -42.09 11.94 9.76
C VAL A 47 -40.76 12.09 10.49
N ALA A 48 -40.82 12.45 11.77
CA ALA A 48 -39.67 12.44 12.66
C ALA A 48 -39.17 11.00 12.81
N GLU A 49 -38.08 10.68 12.13
CA GLU A 49 -37.38 9.41 12.30
C GLU A 49 -36.65 9.44 13.65
N ARG A 50 -37.07 8.52 14.50
CA ARG A 50 -36.54 8.33 15.85
C ARG A 50 -35.14 7.73 15.72
N ILE A 51 -34.12 8.56 15.93
CA ILE A 51 -32.73 8.11 16.06
C ILE A 51 -32.67 7.19 17.29
N GLU A 52 -32.53 5.89 17.08
CA GLU A 52 -32.11 4.99 18.15
C GLU A 52 -30.64 5.27 18.47
N PRO A 53 -30.28 5.46 19.76
CA PRO A 53 -28.90 5.75 20.12
C PRO A 53 -28.03 4.52 19.86
N ASP A 54 -26.94 4.75 19.14
CA ASP A 54 -25.88 3.77 18.91
C ASP A 54 -25.48 3.10 20.22
N THR A 55 -25.49 1.77 20.17
CA THR A 55 -25.12 0.92 21.29
C THR A 55 -23.66 1.20 21.63
N ILE A 56 -23.40 1.59 22.89
CA ILE A 56 -22.05 1.80 23.42
C ILE A 56 -21.31 0.46 23.38
N ILE A 57 -20.55 0.22 22.31
CA ILE A 57 -19.64 -0.92 22.22
C ILE A 57 -18.45 -0.63 23.13
N LYS A 58 -18.29 -1.43 24.19
CA LYS A 58 -17.08 -1.41 25.02
C LYS A 58 -15.89 -1.83 24.15
N PRO A 59 -14.69 -1.24 24.36
CA PRO A 59 -13.49 -1.65 23.64
C PRO A 59 -13.18 -3.12 23.95
N ASP A 60 -13.23 -3.96 22.92
CA ASP A 60 -12.78 -5.35 23.01
C ASP A 60 -11.28 -5.38 22.67
N SER A 61 -10.45 -5.73 23.67
CA SER A 61 -9.03 -6.00 23.43
C SER A 61 -8.90 -7.30 22.65
N ILE A 62 -8.49 -7.24 21.37
CA ILE A 62 -8.40 -8.42 20.50
C ILE A 62 -6.94 -8.90 20.43
N GLY A 63 -6.55 -9.65 21.46
CA GLY A 63 -5.43 -10.59 21.41
C GLY A 63 -4.01 -10.00 21.30
N VAL A 64 -3.04 -10.84 21.63
CA VAL A 64 -1.61 -10.54 21.75
C VAL A 64 -0.85 -11.49 20.84
N GLU A 65 0.10 -10.99 20.06
CA GLU A 65 0.97 -11.85 19.25
C GLU A 65 2.41 -11.41 19.41
N THR A 66 3.24 -12.41 19.66
CA THR A 66 4.68 -12.32 19.83
C THR A 66 5.32 -12.68 18.49
N VAL A 67 6.10 -11.77 17.92
CA VAL A 67 6.75 -11.96 16.62
C VAL A 67 8.26 -12.01 16.84
N ASN A 68 8.90 -13.02 16.26
CA ASN A 68 10.35 -13.14 16.25
C ASN A 68 10.90 -12.30 15.11
N GLY A 69 11.58 -11.20 15.43
CA GLY A 69 12.40 -10.47 14.45
C GLY A 69 13.65 -11.27 14.05
N THR A 70 14.28 -10.90 12.94
CA THR A 70 15.46 -11.57 12.36
C THR A 70 16.76 -11.45 13.17
N ASP A 71 16.75 -10.86 14.36
CA ASP A 71 17.83 -10.92 15.34
C ASP A 71 17.21 -10.64 16.72
N THR A 72 17.11 -11.68 17.57
CA THR A 72 16.85 -11.72 19.04
C THR A 72 15.82 -10.78 19.73
N ASN A 73 15.22 -9.81 19.06
CA ASN A 73 14.24 -8.91 19.63
C ASN A 73 12.86 -9.51 19.43
N ILE A 74 12.29 -9.95 20.54
CA ILE A 74 10.89 -10.33 20.62
C ILE A 74 10.10 -9.03 20.78
N PHE A 75 9.20 -8.76 19.84
CA PHE A 75 8.26 -7.65 19.97
C PHE A 75 6.83 -8.18 19.90
N ARG A 76 5.96 -7.51 20.64
CA ARG A 76 4.57 -7.84 20.83
C ARG A 76 3.73 -6.77 20.16
N ILE A 77 2.86 -7.21 19.25
CA ILE A 77 1.86 -6.36 18.61
C ILE A 77 0.52 -6.65 19.27
N GLU A 78 -0.15 -5.64 19.78
CA GLU A 78 -1.52 -5.69 20.30
C GLU A 78 -2.44 -4.97 19.32
N ILE A 79 -3.58 -5.56 19.01
CA ILE A 79 -4.55 -4.99 18.08
C ILE A 79 -5.88 -4.86 18.81
N GLU A 80 -6.47 -3.68 18.73
CA GLU A 80 -7.74 -3.38 19.39
C GLU A 80 -8.64 -2.66 18.42
N ARG A 81 -9.88 -3.15 18.30
CA ARG A 81 -10.93 -2.42 17.61
C ARG A 81 -11.42 -1.31 18.54
N ILE A 82 -11.45 -0.09 18.02
CA ILE A 82 -11.94 1.09 18.73
C ILE A 82 -13.14 1.67 17.99
N ASN A 83 -13.92 2.50 18.68
CA ASN A 83 -15.00 3.26 18.03
C ASN A 83 -14.46 4.54 17.36
N LYS A 84 -15.35 5.22 16.62
CA LYS A 84 -14.98 6.43 15.87
C LYS A 84 -14.59 7.57 16.80
N GLU A 85 -15.28 7.73 17.93
CA GLU A 85 -15.04 8.82 18.88
C GLU A 85 -13.64 8.70 19.50
N GLN A 86 -13.21 7.47 19.83
CA GLN A 86 -11.87 7.18 20.30
C GLN A 86 -10.81 7.48 19.23
N PHE A 87 -11.08 7.09 17.98
CA PHE A 87 -10.18 7.37 16.85
C PHE A 87 -10.03 8.88 16.60
N ASP A 88 -11.15 9.61 16.53
CA ASP A 88 -11.16 11.06 16.33
C ASP A 88 -10.48 11.79 17.49
N SER A 89 -10.69 11.33 18.73
CA SER A 89 -10.04 11.88 19.92
C SER A 89 -8.53 11.66 19.90
N ALA A 90 -8.07 10.48 19.49
CA ALA A 90 -6.65 10.19 19.32
C ALA A 90 -6.03 10.99 18.17
N LYS A 91 -6.78 11.23 17.09
CA LYS A 91 -6.31 12.02 15.93
C LYS A 91 -5.94 13.45 16.32
N GLN A 92 -6.56 14.03 17.36
CA GLN A 92 -6.17 15.34 17.91
C GLN A 92 -4.74 15.35 18.51
N GLN A 93 -4.19 14.17 18.81
CA GLN A 93 -2.84 13.99 19.33
C GLN A 93 -1.85 13.56 18.25
N GLU A 94 -2.29 13.49 16.99
CA GLU A 94 -1.45 13.13 15.85
C GLU A 94 -0.17 13.96 15.83
N LYS A 95 0.94 13.26 15.63
CA LYS A 95 2.22 13.89 15.34
C LYS A 95 2.47 13.79 13.85
N VAL A 96 2.64 14.95 13.23
CA VAL A 96 2.92 15.03 11.79
C VAL A 96 4.32 14.49 11.53
N SER A 97 4.41 13.47 10.67
CA SER A 97 5.70 13.02 10.13
C SER A 97 6.08 13.87 8.91
N SER A 98 7.35 14.21 8.78
CA SER A 98 7.87 14.87 7.58
C SER A 98 7.81 13.92 6.38
N PRO A 99 7.35 14.38 5.20
CA PRO A 99 7.47 13.61 3.97
C PRO A 99 8.93 13.28 3.66
N VAL A 100 9.17 12.10 3.09
CA VAL A 100 10.51 11.69 2.64
C VAL A 100 10.85 12.41 1.34
N GLU A 101 12.07 12.94 1.26
CA GLU A 101 12.56 13.58 0.04
C GLU A 101 12.59 12.58 -1.11
N LYS A 102 12.02 12.98 -2.26
CA LYS A 102 12.01 12.17 -3.48
C LYS A 102 12.48 12.97 -4.68
N ILE A 103 13.18 12.29 -5.57
CA ILE A 103 13.68 12.82 -6.84
C ILE A 103 12.95 12.10 -7.97
N THR A 104 12.23 12.87 -8.78
CA THR A 104 11.54 12.40 -9.98
C THR A 104 12.12 12.98 -11.27
N ASP A 105 13.00 13.98 -11.17
CA ASP A 105 13.69 14.55 -12.33
C ASP A 105 14.64 13.51 -12.95
N LEU A 106 14.39 13.17 -14.21
CA LEU A 106 15.11 12.11 -14.92
C LEU A 106 16.59 12.44 -15.10
N GLY A 107 16.94 13.69 -15.37
CA GLY A 107 18.33 14.11 -15.54
C GLY A 107 19.10 14.06 -14.22
N VAL A 108 18.46 14.49 -13.13
CA VAL A 108 19.04 14.42 -11.78
C VAL A 108 19.23 12.97 -11.35
N VAL A 109 18.21 12.11 -11.51
CA VAL A 109 18.31 10.72 -11.03
C VAL A 109 19.34 9.91 -11.83
N GLN A 110 19.41 10.10 -13.16
CA GLN A 110 20.43 9.43 -13.98
C GLN A 110 21.85 9.82 -13.57
N LYS A 111 22.05 11.09 -13.20
CA LYS A 111 23.34 11.57 -12.69
C LYS A 111 23.67 11.00 -11.31
N GLN A 112 22.70 10.99 -10.39
CA GLN A 112 22.93 10.51 -9.02
C GLN A 112 23.11 8.99 -8.94
N LEU A 113 22.40 8.25 -9.78
CA LEU A 113 22.45 6.78 -9.82
C LEU A 113 23.39 6.25 -10.91
N ALA A 114 24.27 7.08 -11.45
CA ALA A 114 25.27 6.68 -12.42
C ALA A 114 26.16 5.55 -11.85
N GLY A 115 26.27 4.45 -12.59
CA GLY A 115 27.00 3.25 -12.17
C GLY A 115 26.28 2.36 -11.14
N ILE A 116 25.08 2.75 -10.71
CA ILE A 116 24.24 2.00 -9.76
C ILE A 116 22.99 1.49 -10.47
N VAL A 117 22.34 2.31 -11.29
CA VAL A 117 21.18 1.92 -12.08
C VAL A 117 21.46 2.21 -13.54
N GLU A 118 21.28 1.19 -14.37
CA GLU A 118 21.31 1.32 -15.82
C GLU A 118 19.90 1.58 -16.33
N PHE A 119 19.68 2.79 -16.82
CA PHE A 119 18.39 3.22 -17.36
C PHE A 119 18.31 2.98 -18.87
N LYS A 120 17.16 2.49 -19.34
CA LYS A 120 16.76 2.50 -20.75
C LYS A 120 15.71 3.57 -20.95
N LYS A 121 15.83 4.36 -22.02
CA LYS A 121 14.76 5.30 -22.40
C LYS A 121 13.58 4.50 -22.96
N ILE A 122 12.39 4.69 -22.41
CA ILE A 122 11.14 4.15 -22.98
C ILE A 122 10.57 5.19 -23.96
N ASP A 123 10.45 6.43 -23.48
CA ASP A 123 10.07 7.61 -24.25
C ASP A 123 10.71 8.87 -23.65
N ASP A 124 10.32 10.07 -24.10
CA ASP A 124 10.89 11.34 -23.63
C ASP A 124 10.69 11.63 -22.14
N ASN A 125 9.67 11.03 -21.52
CA ASN A 125 9.26 11.29 -20.14
C ASN A 125 9.38 10.05 -19.23
N ASN A 126 9.74 8.89 -19.78
CA ASN A 126 9.77 7.64 -19.03
C ASN A 126 11.10 6.89 -19.20
N LEU A 127 11.64 6.44 -18.06
CA LEU A 127 12.79 5.55 -18.00
C LEU A 127 12.36 4.16 -17.57
N GLY A 128 12.84 3.15 -18.27
CA GLY A 128 12.87 1.77 -17.79
C GLY A 128 14.25 1.44 -17.19
N ILE A 129 14.36 0.27 -16.59
CA ILE A 129 15.60 -0.20 -15.95
C ILE A 129 16.04 -1.48 -16.63
N THR A 130 17.33 -1.59 -16.97
CA THR A 130 17.93 -2.82 -17.52
C THR A 130 18.69 -3.59 -16.46
N GLN A 131 19.35 -2.85 -15.57
CA GLN A 131 20.22 -3.43 -14.55
C GLN A 131 20.33 -2.53 -13.32
N ILE A 132 20.50 -3.17 -12.18
CA ILE A 132 20.80 -2.53 -10.90
C ILE A 132 22.07 -3.17 -10.33
N HIS A 133 23.06 -2.34 -10.01
CA HIS A 133 24.27 -2.66 -9.28
C HIS A 133 24.12 -2.15 -7.85
N PHE A 134 23.69 -3.04 -6.96
CA PHE A 134 23.54 -2.72 -5.54
C PHE A 134 24.88 -2.37 -4.92
N ARG A 135 24.86 -1.47 -3.92
CA ARG A 135 26.08 -1.01 -3.25
C ARG A 135 26.77 -2.08 -2.43
N ASN A 136 26.06 -3.14 -2.07
CA ASN A 136 26.62 -4.32 -1.44
C ASN A 136 27.37 -5.24 -2.42
N GLY A 137 27.48 -4.87 -3.70
CA GLY A 137 28.20 -5.61 -4.74
C GLY A 137 27.35 -6.64 -5.48
N ILE A 138 26.09 -6.87 -5.08
CA ILE A 138 25.16 -7.72 -5.81
C ILE A 138 24.66 -6.97 -7.04
N SER A 139 24.34 -7.67 -8.12
CA SER A 139 23.71 -7.07 -9.29
C SER A 139 22.50 -7.89 -9.73
N MET A 140 21.53 -7.19 -10.32
CA MET A 140 20.32 -7.76 -10.91
C MET A 140 20.18 -7.19 -12.32
N ALA A 141 20.17 -8.06 -13.32
CA ALA A 141 20.10 -7.69 -14.72
C ALA A 141 19.10 -8.58 -15.45
N ASN A 142 18.45 -8.04 -16.49
CA ASN A 142 17.63 -8.81 -17.43
C ASN A 142 16.58 -9.73 -16.78
N SER A 143 16.04 -9.34 -15.63
CA SER A 143 14.89 -10.04 -15.04
C SER A 143 13.61 -9.62 -15.74
N ASP A 144 12.68 -10.56 -15.93
CA ASP A 144 11.33 -10.27 -16.43
C ASP A 144 10.66 -9.13 -15.64
N LEU A 145 10.92 -9.07 -14.32
CA LEU A 145 10.46 -8.00 -13.42
C LEU A 145 10.88 -6.60 -13.92
N LEU A 146 12.19 -6.32 -14.02
CA LEU A 146 12.70 -5.03 -14.49
C LEU A 146 12.27 -4.69 -15.92
N SER A 147 12.02 -5.70 -16.76
CA SER A 147 11.65 -5.47 -18.16
C SER A 147 10.29 -4.78 -18.31
N GLU A 148 9.38 -5.01 -17.36
CA GLU A 148 8.01 -4.48 -17.29
C GLU A 148 7.88 -3.27 -16.35
N CYS A 149 8.97 -2.78 -15.78
CA CYS A 149 8.96 -1.69 -14.81
C CYS A 149 9.37 -0.34 -15.45
N GLY A 150 8.66 0.73 -15.04
CA GLY A 150 9.03 2.13 -15.28
C GLY A 150 9.52 2.80 -14.00
N PHE A 151 10.46 3.74 -14.13
CA PHE A 151 10.94 4.57 -13.04
C PHE A 151 9.83 5.50 -12.52
N VAL A 152 9.68 5.56 -11.19
CA VAL A 152 8.74 6.47 -10.52
C VAL A 152 9.50 7.53 -9.73
N ALA A 153 10.37 7.09 -8.81
CA ALA A 153 11.11 7.99 -7.94
C ALA A 153 12.37 7.34 -7.37
N TYR A 154 13.30 8.18 -6.95
CA TYR A 154 14.42 7.80 -6.08
C TYR A 154 14.31 8.55 -4.75
N PHE A 155 14.49 7.84 -3.64
CA PHE A 155 14.44 8.37 -2.28
C PHE A 155 15.84 8.37 -1.67
N PRO A 156 16.62 9.48 -1.75
CA PRO A 156 18.05 9.46 -1.43
C PRO A 156 18.36 9.13 0.03
N THR A 157 17.54 9.59 0.97
CA THR A 157 17.75 9.34 2.40
C THR A 157 17.55 7.87 2.78
N GLU A 158 16.66 7.19 2.06
CA GLU A 158 16.37 5.77 2.26
C GLU A 158 17.25 4.88 1.34
N ASP A 159 17.91 5.47 0.35
CA ASP A 159 18.60 4.79 -0.76
C ASP A 159 17.68 3.78 -1.48
N ILE A 160 16.41 4.15 -1.66
CA ILE A 160 15.38 3.30 -2.29
C ILE A 160 15.05 3.80 -3.69
N LEU A 161 15.11 2.88 -4.66
CA LEU A 161 14.56 3.07 -6.00
C LEU A 161 13.11 2.56 -6.03
N LEU A 162 12.18 3.40 -6.46
CA LEU A 162 10.78 3.04 -6.67
C LEU A 162 10.46 3.03 -8.16
N LEU A 163 9.82 1.95 -8.57
CA LEU A 163 9.37 1.64 -9.91
C LEU A 163 7.88 1.27 -9.89
N GLU A 164 7.23 1.42 -11.03
CA GLU A 164 5.88 0.93 -11.28
C GLU A 164 5.96 -0.25 -12.25
N GLY A 165 5.41 -1.40 -11.84
CA GLY A 165 5.29 -2.58 -12.68
C GLY A 165 3.92 -2.68 -13.37
N GLY A 166 3.70 -3.78 -14.10
CA GLY A 166 2.38 -4.10 -14.68
C GLY A 166 1.27 -4.09 -13.64
N HIS A 167 0.05 -3.70 -14.02
CA HIS A 167 -1.07 -3.47 -13.10
C HIS A 167 -0.79 -2.43 -11.98
N THR A 168 0.06 -1.44 -12.32
CA THR A 168 0.45 -0.32 -11.45
C THR A 168 1.00 -0.76 -10.10
N ILE A 169 1.59 -1.97 -10.03
CA ILE A 169 2.13 -2.48 -8.76
C ILE A 169 3.36 -1.69 -8.35
N ASP A 170 3.55 -1.53 -7.05
CA ASP A 170 4.77 -0.97 -6.51
C ASP A 170 5.91 -1.99 -6.63
N VAL A 171 6.99 -1.59 -7.28
CA VAL A 171 8.24 -2.36 -7.30
C VAL A 171 9.34 -1.49 -6.72
N SER A 172 9.98 -1.92 -5.64
CA SER A 172 11.03 -1.13 -5.02
C SER A 172 12.24 -1.96 -4.62
N PHE A 173 13.37 -1.26 -4.54
CA PHE A 173 14.65 -1.84 -4.19
C PHE A 173 15.42 -0.91 -3.25
N ASP A 174 15.85 -1.43 -2.10
CA ASP A 174 16.89 -0.80 -1.30
C ASP A 174 18.23 -1.01 -2.01
N LEU A 175 18.77 0.07 -2.57
CA LEU A 175 20.00 0.06 -3.36
C LEU A 175 21.23 -0.29 -2.51
N SER A 176 21.15 -0.11 -1.19
CA SER A 176 22.24 -0.40 -0.26
C SER A 176 22.30 -1.87 0.14
N THR A 177 21.15 -2.54 0.26
CA THR A 177 21.06 -3.92 0.78
C THR A 177 20.65 -4.95 -0.27
N GLY A 178 20.06 -4.54 -1.39
CA GLY A 178 19.47 -5.45 -2.37
C GLY A 178 18.09 -5.99 -2.00
N GLN A 179 17.51 -5.54 -0.88
CA GLN A 179 16.17 -5.94 -0.47
C GLN A 179 15.11 -5.40 -1.42
N GLY A 180 14.10 -6.22 -1.71
CA GLY A 180 13.03 -5.90 -2.65
C GLY A 180 11.78 -5.31 -1.98
N THR A 181 10.72 -5.16 -2.78
CA THR A 181 9.45 -4.50 -2.44
C THR A 181 8.91 -4.81 -1.04
N TYR A 182 8.83 -6.10 -0.68
CA TYR A 182 8.19 -6.54 0.57
C TYR A 182 9.04 -6.36 1.83
N ASP A 183 10.25 -5.83 1.69
CA ASP A 183 11.16 -5.46 2.77
C ASP A 183 11.47 -3.95 2.74
N ALA A 184 11.69 -3.37 1.56
CA ALA A 184 11.99 -1.94 1.37
C ALA A 184 10.74 -1.06 1.49
N GLY A 185 9.64 -1.48 0.83
CA GLY A 185 8.36 -0.79 0.82
C GLY A 185 8.27 0.35 -0.19
N ASN A 186 7.20 1.14 -0.11
CA ASN A 186 7.04 2.36 -0.90
C ASN A 186 7.17 3.59 0.02
N PRO A 187 8.30 4.32 -0.03
CA PRO A 187 8.51 5.49 0.82
C PRO A 187 7.48 6.61 0.65
N GLU A 188 6.73 6.65 -0.45
CA GLU A 188 5.65 7.63 -0.64
C GLU A 188 4.39 7.29 0.18
N LEU A 189 4.23 6.02 0.56
CA LEU A 189 3.05 5.52 1.27
C LEU A 189 3.29 5.27 2.77
N MET A 190 4.50 5.55 3.27
CA MET A 190 4.83 5.28 4.66
C MET A 190 4.27 6.34 5.62
N THR A 191 4.05 5.96 6.88
CA THR A 191 3.90 6.90 7.99
C THR A 191 4.85 6.52 9.11
N THR A 192 5.62 7.50 9.58
CA THR A 192 6.70 7.29 10.55
C THR A 192 6.30 7.83 11.92
N SER A 193 6.63 7.06 12.95
CA SER A 193 6.40 7.46 14.33
C SER A 193 7.20 8.72 14.74
N PRO A 194 6.82 9.44 15.81
CA PRO A 194 7.33 10.79 16.09
C PRO A 194 8.86 10.89 16.26
N ALA A 195 9.50 9.95 16.95
CA ALA A 195 10.96 9.90 17.06
C ALA A 195 11.61 9.04 15.98
N GLY A 196 10.81 8.47 15.07
CA GLY A 196 11.26 7.62 13.98
C GLY A 196 11.71 6.23 14.43
N LYS A 197 11.20 5.72 15.56
CA LYS A 197 11.51 4.36 16.04
C LYS A 197 10.89 3.30 15.13
N TYR A 198 9.60 3.42 14.86
CA TYR A 198 8.87 2.56 13.94
C TYR A 198 8.28 3.35 12.77
N ARG A 199 7.98 2.66 11.68
CA ARG A 199 7.11 3.15 10.62
C ARG A 199 6.20 2.05 10.11
N LEU A 200 5.01 2.45 9.69
CA LEU A 200 4.11 1.64 8.91
C LEU A 200 4.46 1.90 7.44
N ASN A 201 4.76 0.85 6.69
CA ASN A 201 5.00 0.92 5.26
C ASN A 201 3.95 0.09 4.52
N LYS A 202 3.74 0.45 3.25
CA LYS A 202 2.74 -0.11 2.37
C LYS A 202 3.34 -0.32 0.99
N VAL A 203 2.87 -1.35 0.30
CA VAL A 203 3.11 -1.54 -1.13
C VAL A 203 1.80 -1.92 -1.79
N PHE A 204 1.50 -1.30 -2.92
CA PHE A 204 0.36 -1.66 -3.73
C PHE A 204 0.68 -2.90 -4.56
N GLU A 205 -0.03 -3.99 -4.32
CA GLU A 205 0.21 -5.29 -5.00
C GLU A 205 -0.59 -5.43 -6.31
N GLY A 206 -1.28 -4.37 -6.70
CA GLY A 206 -2.18 -4.35 -7.84
C GLY A 206 -3.62 -4.66 -7.46
N GLN A 207 -4.52 -4.43 -8.41
CA GLN A 207 -5.96 -4.55 -8.26
C GLN A 207 -6.51 -3.58 -7.20
N GLU A 208 -6.55 -3.97 -5.93
CA GLU A 208 -7.29 -3.24 -4.88
C GLU A 208 -6.66 -3.29 -3.48
N CYS A 209 -5.64 -4.13 -3.21
CA CYS A 209 -5.10 -4.30 -1.86
C CYS A 209 -3.65 -3.83 -1.72
N PHE A 210 -3.33 -3.39 -0.51
CA PHE A 210 -1.97 -3.11 -0.09
C PHE A 210 -1.46 -4.21 0.83
N TYR A 211 -0.17 -4.50 0.71
CA TYR A 211 0.56 -5.22 1.73
C TYR A 211 1.13 -4.23 2.74
N HIS A 212 0.77 -4.40 4.02
CA HIS A 212 1.18 -3.55 5.12
C HIS A 212 2.19 -4.26 6.00
N PHE A 213 3.20 -3.54 6.44
CA PHE A 213 4.19 -4.07 7.36
C PHE A 213 4.81 -2.98 8.22
N ILE A 214 5.32 -3.40 9.38
CA ILE A 214 6.02 -2.54 10.33
C ILE A 214 7.52 -2.69 10.09
N GLN A 215 8.20 -1.55 10.04
CA GLN A 215 9.65 -1.48 10.05
C GLN A 215 10.13 -0.78 11.34
N GLU A 216 11.25 -1.23 11.88
CA GLU A 216 11.95 -0.63 13.02
C GLU A 216 13.25 0.01 12.55
N LYS A 217 13.60 1.18 13.09
CA LYS A 217 14.87 1.83 12.81
C LYS A 217 15.97 1.22 13.67
N LYS A 218 16.86 0.45 13.06
CA LYS A 218 18.06 -0.11 13.68
C LYS A 218 19.30 0.41 12.97
N ASN A 219 20.29 0.86 13.74
CA ASN A 219 21.56 1.39 13.21
C ASN A 219 21.37 2.45 12.10
N GLY A 220 20.38 3.32 12.27
CA GLY A 220 20.06 4.39 11.32
C GLY A 220 19.22 3.98 10.11
N LYS A 221 18.93 2.69 9.90
CA LYS A 221 18.11 2.20 8.78
C LYS A 221 16.85 1.50 9.25
N PHE A 222 15.77 1.63 8.47
CA PHE A 222 14.54 0.90 8.73
C PHE A 222 14.64 -0.52 8.19
N GLN A 223 14.26 -1.50 9.01
CA GLN A 223 14.23 -2.92 8.67
C GLN A 223 12.84 -3.48 8.97
N LYS A 224 12.31 -4.31 8.08
CA LYS A 224 11.03 -5.00 8.33
C LYS A 224 11.15 -5.88 9.56
N VAL A 225 10.22 -5.67 10.50
CA VAL A 225 10.11 -6.48 11.71
C VAL A 225 8.85 -7.35 11.68
N ALA A 226 7.74 -6.84 11.15
CA ALA A 226 6.47 -7.58 11.11
C ALA A 226 5.68 -7.37 9.82
N GLY A 227 5.20 -8.47 9.22
CA GLY A 227 4.11 -8.43 8.23
C GLY A 227 2.79 -8.17 8.93
N LEU A 228 2.23 -6.98 8.75
CA LEU A 228 1.07 -6.56 9.52
C LEU A 228 -0.22 -7.22 9.00
N ASN A 229 -0.32 -7.47 7.69
CA ASN A 229 -1.46 -8.17 7.09
C ASN A 229 -1.71 -9.53 7.76
N GLU A 230 -0.65 -10.33 7.91
CA GLU A 230 -0.73 -11.69 8.45
C GLU A 230 -1.13 -11.70 9.93
N ILE A 231 -0.50 -10.81 10.72
CA ILE A 231 -0.81 -10.65 12.16
C ILE A 231 -2.25 -10.16 12.35
N PHE A 232 -2.66 -9.18 11.54
CA PHE A 232 -3.99 -8.60 11.62
C PHE A 232 -5.06 -9.62 11.26
N GLU A 233 -4.90 -10.39 10.17
CA GLU A 233 -5.83 -11.42 9.76
C GLU A 233 -5.97 -12.51 10.82
N LYS A 234 -4.85 -13.01 11.35
CA LYS A 234 -4.85 -14.04 12.40
C LYS A 234 -5.62 -13.63 13.65
N LYS A 235 -5.57 -12.34 14.02
CA LYS A 235 -6.22 -11.84 15.24
C LYS A 235 -7.65 -11.41 15.05
N THR A 236 -7.96 -10.82 13.91
CA THR A 236 -9.26 -10.16 13.69
C THR A 236 -10.17 -10.94 12.76
N ASN A 237 -9.64 -11.97 12.08
CA ASN A 237 -10.31 -12.71 11.02
C ASN A 237 -10.79 -11.80 9.88
N LYS A 238 -10.03 -10.72 9.60
CA LYS A 238 -10.29 -9.74 8.54
C LYS A 238 -9.02 -9.47 7.74
N TRP A 239 -9.18 -9.23 6.45
CA TRP A 239 -8.07 -8.84 5.58
C TRP A 239 -7.75 -7.35 5.73
N LEU A 240 -6.48 -7.05 6.01
CA LEU A 240 -5.96 -5.69 6.05
C LEU A 240 -5.65 -5.19 4.63
N CYS A 241 -6.69 -4.94 3.83
CA CYS A 241 -6.55 -4.63 2.41
C CYS A 241 -6.34 -3.13 2.14
N VAL A 242 -7.28 -2.27 2.55
CA VAL A 242 -7.17 -0.81 2.40
C VAL A 242 -7.42 -0.13 3.73
N ILE A 243 -6.41 0.60 4.19
CA ILE A 243 -6.51 1.47 5.37
C ILE A 243 -6.49 2.94 4.97
N LYS A 244 -7.07 3.78 5.82
CA LYS A 244 -7.09 5.23 5.67
C LYS A 244 -6.86 5.92 7.00
N GLY A 245 -6.36 7.15 6.88
CA GLY A 245 -6.18 8.05 8.00
C GLY A 245 -5.20 7.49 9.01
N GLU A 246 -4.19 6.73 8.59
CA GLU A 246 -3.15 6.20 9.46
C GLU A 246 -2.35 7.31 10.14
N PHE A 247 -2.08 7.15 11.44
CA PHE A 247 -1.28 8.11 12.21
C PHE A 247 -0.68 7.50 13.48
N TRP A 248 0.36 8.15 13.99
CA TRP A 248 1.00 7.82 15.25
C TRP A 248 0.69 8.89 16.30
N THR A 249 0.42 8.48 17.54
CA THR A 249 0.33 9.40 18.70
C THR A 249 1.64 9.47 19.49
N ASP A 250 2.40 8.39 19.46
CA ASP A 250 3.71 8.20 20.08
C ASP A 250 4.50 7.17 19.26
N ASP A 251 5.67 6.76 19.75
CA ASP A 251 6.52 5.81 19.02
C ASP A 251 5.92 4.42 18.89
N HIS A 252 4.95 4.06 19.71
CA HIS A 252 4.51 2.68 19.90
C HIS A 252 3.05 2.48 19.52
N THR A 253 2.30 3.56 19.29
CA THR A 253 0.86 3.52 19.08
C THR A 253 0.47 4.07 17.72
N LEU A 254 0.02 3.16 16.86
CA LEU A 254 -0.47 3.42 15.50
C LEU A 254 -2.00 3.29 15.49
N TYR A 255 -2.66 4.17 14.75
CA TYR A 255 -4.10 4.14 14.51
C TYR A 255 -4.37 4.10 13.01
N PHE A 256 -5.45 3.44 12.60
CA PHE A 256 -5.98 3.54 11.23
C PHE A 256 -7.46 3.13 11.16
N GLY A 257 -8.14 3.55 10.09
CA GLY A 257 -9.44 3.02 9.69
C GLY A 257 -9.28 1.98 8.59
N LEU A 258 -9.76 0.76 8.80
CA LEU A 258 -9.88 -0.29 7.78
C LEU A 258 -11.18 -0.07 6.99
N VAL A 259 -11.08 0.04 5.67
CA VAL A 259 -12.25 0.05 4.79
C VAL A 259 -12.91 -1.33 4.82
N THR A 260 -14.18 -1.40 5.23
CA THR A 260 -14.95 -2.67 5.30
C THR A 260 -15.98 -2.80 4.20
N GLN A 261 -16.45 -1.68 3.63
CA GLN A 261 -17.39 -1.66 2.52
C GLN A 261 -17.11 -0.46 1.61
N TYR A 262 -17.14 -0.70 0.30
CA TYR A 262 -17.12 0.34 -0.73
C TYR A 262 -18.55 0.68 -1.14
N ASN A 263 -18.89 1.96 -1.15
CA ASN A 263 -20.23 2.45 -1.45
C ASN A 263 -20.16 3.84 -2.08
N GLU A 264 -21.08 4.11 -3.01
CA GLU A 264 -21.14 5.38 -3.77
C GLU A 264 -21.31 6.60 -2.86
N ALA A 265 -21.99 6.42 -1.72
CA ALA A 265 -22.19 7.46 -0.70
C ALA A 265 -20.98 7.67 0.24
N GLY A 266 -19.93 6.85 0.13
CA GLY A 266 -18.71 6.93 0.92
C GLY A 266 -18.46 5.72 1.82
N ASN A 267 -17.23 5.20 1.77
CA ASN A 267 -16.78 3.96 2.42
C ASN A 267 -17.17 3.83 3.90
N LYS A 268 -17.41 2.59 4.35
CA LYS A 268 -17.51 2.27 5.77
C LYS A 268 -16.17 1.83 6.34
N TYR A 269 -15.94 2.16 7.60
CA TYR A 269 -14.68 1.92 8.29
C TYR A 269 -14.89 1.21 9.62
N ASP A 270 -14.00 0.27 9.93
CA ASP A 270 -13.70 -0.15 11.29
C ASP A 270 -12.40 0.51 11.74
N TYR A 271 -12.35 1.06 12.95
CA TYR A 271 -11.17 1.74 13.46
C TYR A 271 -10.36 0.83 14.38
N TYR A 272 -9.03 0.91 14.27
CA TYR A 272 -8.12 0.10 15.04
C TYR A 272 -7.02 0.94 15.68
N ARG A 273 -6.61 0.48 16.87
CA ARG A 273 -5.40 0.87 17.57
C ARG A 273 -4.44 -0.32 17.57
N ILE A 274 -3.20 -0.07 17.19
CA ILE A 274 -2.09 -0.99 17.30
C ILE A 274 -1.10 -0.47 18.33
N LYS A 275 -0.73 -1.31 19.29
CA LYS A 275 0.39 -1.04 20.21
C LYS A 275 1.53 -2.01 19.93
N ILE A 276 2.73 -1.46 19.77
CA ILE A 276 3.97 -2.21 19.58
C ILE A 276 4.75 -2.12 20.88
N THR A 277 5.17 -3.24 21.44
CA THR A 277 5.99 -3.30 22.65
C THR A 277 7.19 -4.19 22.38
N GLY A 278 8.40 -3.74 22.73
CA GLY A 278 9.60 -4.58 22.69
C GLY A 278 9.90 -5.12 24.08
N GLU A 279 10.50 -6.31 24.16
CA GLU A 279 11.32 -6.67 25.32
C GLU A 279 12.71 -6.05 25.09
N ASP A 280 13.08 -5.07 25.92
CA ASP A 280 14.44 -4.51 25.97
C ASP A 280 15.40 -5.47 26.71
#